data_AF-I2GZF9-F1
#
_entry.id   AF-I2GZF9-F1
#
_cell.length_a   1.000
_cell.length_b   1.000
_cell.length_c   1.000
_cell.angle_alpha   90.00
_cell.angle_beta   90.00
_cell.angle_gamma   90.00
#
_symmetry.space_group_name_H-M   'P 1'
#
loop_
_entity.id
_entity.type
_entity.pdbx_description
1 polymer ?
#
loop_
_entity_poly.entity_id
_entity_poly.type
_entity_poly.pdbx_seq_one_letter_code
_entity_poly.pdbx_strand_id
1 'polypeptide(L)'
;MFCYYILLIFFLFSIIWGDGIENEGIRPQSFNAGKNNLIDYYIGKLNKNTNEIEKADESISKHFNIILKNITFSTETTPVELEEWISTTKSESFQRVLHNINDKSLWGDSNINFKDRKDIPEGVVIASPSKKDPDYFYQWARDSALVLNSVLTKLFDIPKEELLTENKNTLKYNETLFNTMMKYINNTYYLQRLDNPSGKFDGVNNKNLGEPKWNCNNTAFVQGWGRPQNDGPALRSMVILKFLIKLHSIKNSLNVELPDKLFHPFFSSEWEIFNDIIKYDIEFIIKNWKTDGFDLWEEVYGNHFFTSISQLKALQLIIKYLEISGFTTTNYRNELNDFKETATKSYYKLLNYVFFEGEYIDSNKNFLIESPIQFRNGQRSGLDIAILLGSLYTHDDEEYGNSVDINETGLFPFDVNDSMVLNTLYNLMQSMKGIYPINNRYFGVNTGVALGRYPEDVYDGVKVSEGNPWFLATLSASEILYNVIYKYQVNKRDLVIPLNSMNNQFWETLFINLNEEHLNLQLSKEEDDNNSTGNYLIVPYESKMFNETMNSLHLLADSFLDRVMTHQGKNYEMSEQFNKYTGYLQGAEHLTWSYSAFCSALTARDRVIHM
;
A
#
# COMPACT_ATOMS: atom_id res chain seq x y z
N MET A 1 19.90 11.05 -1.46
CA MET A 1 19.63 9.60 -1.43
C MET A 1 20.68 8.83 -2.22
N PHE A 2 21.34 9.43 -3.24
CA PHE A 2 22.25 8.72 -4.16
C PHE A 2 23.53 8.15 -3.53
N CYS A 3 24.07 8.70 -2.44
CA CYS A 3 25.32 8.18 -1.87
C CYS A 3 25.16 6.76 -1.29
N TYR A 4 23.95 6.37 -0.85
CA TYR A 4 23.68 5.02 -0.35
C TYR A 4 23.38 4.03 -1.49
N TYR A 5 22.76 4.50 -2.59
CA TYR A 5 22.56 3.69 -3.81
C TYR A 5 23.89 3.29 -4.46
N ILE A 6 24.95 4.11 -4.37
CA ILE A 6 26.29 3.75 -4.85
C ILE A 6 26.95 2.65 -3.97
N LEU A 7 26.75 2.68 -2.65
CA LEU A 7 27.21 1.62 -1.74
C LEU A 7 26.46 0.30 -1.96
N LEU A 8 25.15 0.37 -2.23
CA LEU A 8 24.33 -0.79 -2.61
C LEU A 8 24.82 -1.37 -3.95
N ILE A 9 25.18 -0.52 -4.92
CA ILE A 9 25.80 -0.94 -6.20
C ILE A 9 27.14 -1.64 -5.96
N PHE A 10 28.03 -1.12 -5.10
CA PHE A 10 29.30 -1.80 -4.78
C PHE A 10 29.09 -3.15 -4.06
N PHE A 11 28.08 -3.25 -3.20
CA PHE A 11 27.71 -4.50 -2.52
C PHE A 11 27.07 -5.52 -3.48
N LEU A 12 26.18 -5.07 -4.37
CA LEU A 12 25.59 -5.86 -5.46
C LEU A 12 26.66 -6.38 -6.43
N PHE A 13 27.65 -5.55 -6.78
CA PHE A 13 28.79 -5.98 -7.59
C PHE A 13 29.61 -7.08 -6.88
N SER A 14 29.80 -6.99 -5.56
CA SER A 14 30.56 -7.99 -4.79
C SER A 14 29.85 -9.35 -4.63
N ILE A 15 28.51 -9.37 -4.60
CA ILE A 15 27.70 -10.58 -4.46
C ILE A 15 27.47 -11.27 -5.81
N ILE A 16 27.38 -10.50 -6.91
CA ILE A 16 27.06 -11.03 -8.24
C ILE A 16 28.32 -11.50 -9.00
N TRP A 17 29.50 -10.91 -8.73
CA TRP A 17 30.76 -11.21 -9.45
C TRP A 17 31.80 -11.99 -8.62
N GLY A 18 31.33 -12.78 -7.64
CA GLY A 18 32.18 -13.66 -6.83
C GLY A 18 32.84 -14.83 -7.58
N ASP A 19 32.46 -15.08 -8.85
CA ASP A 19 33.10 -16.08 -9.71
C ASP A 19 33.61 -15.43 -11.00
N GLY A 20 34.93 -15.49 -11.18
CA GLY A 20 35.67 -14.74 -12.18
C GLY A 20 35.36 -15.12 -13.63
N ILE A 21 35.14 -14.11 -14.47
CA ILE A 21 35.36 -14.15 -15.92
C ILE A 21 35.96 -12.80 -16.35
N GLU A 22 36.98 -12.87 -17.20
CA GLU A 22 37.81 -11.78 -17.70
C GLU A 22 37.05 -10.74 -18.57
N ASN A 23 37.58 -9.52 -18.53
CA ASN A 23 37.20 -8.33 -19.30
C ASN A 23 36.91 -8.59 -20.79
N GLU A 24 35.76 -8.11 -21.30
CA GLU A 24 35.70 -7.39 -22.58
C GLU A 24 34.66 -6.26 -22.54
N GLY A 25 35.06 -5.10 -23.07
CA GLY A 25 34.46 -3.78 -22.88
C GLY A 25 33.00 -3.60 -23.32
N ILE A 26 32.19 -3.08 -22.39
CA ILE A 26 31.05 -2.23 -22.71
C ILE A 26 31.15 -1.01 -21.77
N ARG A 27 31.54 0.15 -22.32
CA ARG A 27 31.46 1.44 -21.62
C ARG A 27 30.03 1.98 -21.78
N PRO A 28 29.27 2.22 -20.72
CA PRO A 28 28.03 2.98 -20.81
C PRO A 28 28.36 4.44 -21.15
N GLN A 29 27.74 4.96 -22.20
CA GLN A 29 27.75 6.39 -22.50
C GLN A 29 27.19 7.16 -21.30
N SER A 30 27.88 8.23 -20.94
CA SER A 30 27.57 9.11 -19.83
C SER A 30 26.19 9.75 -19.97
N PHE A 31 25.21 9.25 -19.20
CA PHE A 31 23.98 9.97 -18.91
C PHE A 31 24.27 11.00 -17.81
N ASN A 32 24.21 12.28 -18.19
CA ASN A 32 24.40 13.43 -17.31
C ASN A 32 23.04 13.94 -16.79
N ALA A 33 22.24 13.04 -16.23
CA ALA A 33 21.05 13.36 -15.47
C ALA A 33 21.06 12.43 -14.24
N GLY A 34 21.44 12.95 -13.08
CA GLY A 34 21.59 12.13 -11.86
C GLY A 34 22.67 12.56 -10.87
N LYS A 35 23.43 13.64 -11.14
CA LYS A 35 24.47 14.13 -10.21
C LYS A 35 23.95 14.99 -9.04
N ASN A 36 22.66 15.27 -8.94
CA ASN A 36 22.11 16.20 -7.92
C ASN A 36 21.57 15.53 -6.63
N ASN A 37 21.92 14.27 -6.36
CA ASN A 37 21.38 13.52 -5.21
C ASN A 37 22.40 13.25 -4.08
N LEU A 38 23.45 14.08 -3.95
CA LEU A 38 24.16 14.18 -2.67
C LEU A 38 23.23 14.85 -1.64
N ILE A 39 23.13 14.30 -0.42
CA ILE A 39 22.36 14.78 0.75
C ILE A 39 20.90 14.23 0.83
N ASP A 40 20.63 12.93 0.87
CA ASP A 40 20.16 12.29 2.13
C ASP A 40 21.24 11.73 3.04
N TYR A 41 22.25 12.53 3.44
CA TYR A 41 23.32 11.99 4.28
C TYR A 41 23.66 12.77 5.56
N TYR A 42 23.14 13.98 5.86
CA TYR A 42 23.51 14.63 7.14
C TYR A 42 22.55 15.69 7.71
N ILE A 43 21.25 15.40 7.84
CA ILE A 43 20.36 16.16 8.74
C ILE A 43 19.50 15.12 9.48
N GLY A 44 20.04 14.38 10.44
CA GLY A 44 20.57 14.95 11.67
C GLY A 44 19.37 15.41 12.49
N LYS A 45 18.95 14.58 13.44
CA LYS A 45 18.15 15.01 14.59
C LYS A 45 18.97 16.07 15.30
N LEU A 46 18.94 17.31 14.80
CA LEU A 46 19.56 18.42 15.49
C LEU A 46 18.69 18.58 16.73
N ASN A 47 19.27 18.29 17.90
CA ASN A 47 18.71 18.74 19.17
C ASN A 47 18.75 20.28 19.16
N LYS A 48 17.91 20.90 18.35
CA LYS A 48 17.73 22.34 18.28
C LYS A 48 16.99 22.73 19.55
N ASN A 49 17.54 23.69 20.27
CA ASN A 49 16.79 24.29 21.36
C ASN A 49 15.63 25.14 20.79
N THR A 50 14.65 25.46 21.63
CA THR A 50 13.43 26.20 21.22
C THR A 50 13.75 27.52 20.49
N ASN A 51 14.82 28.23 20.91
CA ASN A 51 15.23 29.49 20.28
C ASN A 51 15.76 29.31 18.85
N GLU A 52 16.33 28.16 18.51
CA GLU A 52 16.80 27.84 17.15
C GLU A 52 15.63 27.49 16.21
N ILE A 53 14.58 26.87 16.75
CA ILE A 53 13.36 26.54 16.00
C ILE A 53 12.59 27.83 15.66
N GLU A 54 12.41 28.74 16.64
CA GLU A 54 11.71 30.01 16.43
C GLU A 54 12.42 30.91 15.41
N LYS A 55 13.76 30.99 15.46
CA LYS A 55 14.55 31.73 14.48
C LYS A 55 14.44 31.14 13.07
N ALA A 56 14.34 29.81 12.95
CA ALA A 56 14.15 29.16 11.66
C ALA A 56 12.76 29.49 11.07
N ASP A 57 11.70 29.48 11.87
CA ASP A 57 10.35 29.86 11.43
C ASP A 57 10.25 31.34 11.01
N GLU A 58 10.86 32.23 11.79
CA GLU A 58 10.97 33.65 11.43
C GLU A 58 11.75 33.83 10.13
N SER A 59 12.84 33.06 9.95
CA SER A 59 13.62 33.11 8.72
C SER A 59 12.83 32.62 7.51
N ILE A 60 12.10 31.49 7.62
CA ILE A 60 11.29 30.96 6.52
C ILE A 60 10.22 31.98 6.10
N SER A 61 9.51 32.53 7.09
CA SER A 61 8.41 33.47 6.85
C SER A 61 8.91 34.82 6.29
N LYS A 62 10.03 35.33 6.82
CA LYS A 62 10.54 36.67 6.49
C LYS A 62 11.44 36.70 5.26
N HIS A 63 12.26 35.66 5.06
CA HIS A 63 13.26 35.62 3.98
C HIS A 63 12.76 34.92 2.73
N PHE A 64 11.75 34.04 2.80
CA PHE A 64 11.28 33.29 1.62
C PHE A 64 9.84 33.62 1.19
N ASN A 65 9.07 34.37 2.00
CA ASN A 65 7.66 34.69 1.72
C ASN A 65 6.82 33.45 1.35
N ILE A 66 7.16 32.29 1.93
CA ILE A 66 6.45 31.03 1.77
C ILE A 66 5.25 31.05 2.70
N ILE A 67 4.06 30.85 2.14
CA ILE A 67 2.80 30.92 2.86
C ILE A 67 2.02 29.64 2.63
N LEU A 68 1.43 29.09 3.68
CA LEU A 68 0.51 27.95 3.57
C LEU A 68 -0.82 28.39 2.94
N LYS A 69 -1.27 27.60 1.97
CA LYS A 69 -2.59 27.75 1.35
C LYS A 69 -3.65 27.27 2.32
N ASN A 70 -4.74 28.03 2.42
CA ASN A 70 -5.92 27.55 3.15
C ASN A 70 -6.51 26.34 2.44
N ILE A 71 -6.61 25.22 3.15
CA ILE A 71 -7.39 24.07 2.70
C ILE A 71 -8.86 24.38 2.90
N THR A 72 -9.63 24.27 1.83
CA THR A 72 -11.07 24.53 1.87
C THR A 72 -11.79 23.21 1.98
N PHE A 73 -12.48 23.01 3.10
CA PHE A 73 -13.41 21.93 3.26
C PHE A 73 -14.70 22.22 2.47
N SER A 74 -15.45 21.19 2.10
CA SER A 74 -16.73 21.39 1.40
C SER A 74 -17.63 22.37 2.16
N THR A 75 -18.30 23.27 1.43
CA THR A 75 -19.32 24.15 2.01
C THR A 75 -20.60 23.40 2.37
N GLU A 76 -20.70 22.12 2.00
CA GLU A 76 -21.90 21.27 2.20
C GLU A 76 -21.83 20.43 3.48
N THR A 77 -20.66 20.33 4.12
CA THR A 77 -20.46 19.46 5.29
C THR A 77 -19.59 20.16 6.31
N THR A 78 -20.08 20.23 7.53
CA THR A 78 -19.34 20.82 8.66
C THR A 78 -18.35 19.81 9.22
N PRO A 79 -17.25 20.26 9.86
CA PRO A 79 -16.33 19.35 10.55
C PRO A 79 -17.02 18.45 11.58
N VAL A 80 -18.07 18.95 12.26
CA VAL A 80 -18.85 18.18 13.23
C VAL A 80 -19.60 17.02 12.54
N GLU A 81 -20.25 17.29 11.41
CA GLU A 81 -20.95 16.25 10.64
C GLU A 81 -19.97 15.19 10.11
N LEU A 82 -18.75 15.59 9.70
CA LEU A 82 -17.72 14.64 9.28
C LEU A 82 -17.33 13.70 10.44
N GLU A 83 -17.08 14.24 11.64
CA GLU A 83 -16.70 13.41 12.79
C GLU A 83 -17.82 12.47 13.24
N GLU A 84 -19.08 12.94 13.25
CA GLU A 84 -20.25 12.10 13.55
C GLU A 84 -20.40 10.97 12.53
N TRP A 85 -20.19 11.28 11.25
CA TRP A 85 -20.21 10.30 10.17
C TRP A 85 -19.07 9.29 10.30
N ILE A 86 -17.83 9.73 10.56
CA ILE A 86 -16.66 8.86 10.76
C ILE A 86 -16.93 7.87 11.90
N SER A 87 -17.39 8.38 13.06
CA SER A 87 -17.65 7.57 14.24
C SER A 87 -18.62 6.42 13.97
N THR A 88 -19.72 6.71 13.25
CA THR A 88 -20.76 5.71 12.94
C THR A 88 -20.36 4.78 11.80
N THR A 89 -19.77 5.32 10.74
CA THR A 89 -19.43 4.58 9.52
C THR A 89 -18.30 3.59 9.73
N LYS A 90 -17.41 3.84 10.71
CA LYS A 90 -16.26 2.98 11.00
C LYS A 90 -16.68 1.57 11.42
N SER A 91 -17.59 1.45 12.39
CA SER A 91 -18.06 0.14 12.85
C SER A 91 -18.86 -0.57 11.76
N GLU A 92 -19.75 0.16 11.08
CA GLU A 92 -20.59 -0.38 10.01
C GLU A 92 -19.75 -0.89 8.83
N SER A 93 -18.72 -0.16 8.42
CA SER A 93 -17.84 -0.59 7.33
C SER A 93 -17.08 -1.86 7.67
N PHE A 94 -16.56 -1.99 8.89
CA PHE A 94 -15.89 -3.23 9.29
C PHE A 94 -16.87 -4.42 9.37
N GLN A 95 -18.10 -4.21 9.85
CA GLN A 95 -19.13 -5.24 9.80
C GLN A 95 -19.45 -5.67 8.35
N ARG A 96 -19.47 -4.72 7.41
CA ARG A 96 -19.67 -5.01 5.98
C ARG A 96 -18.49 -5.77 5.36
N VAL A 97 -17.26 -5.51 5.78
CA VAL A 97 -16.10 -6.35 5.45
C VAL A 97 -16.36 -7.79 5.90
N LEU A 98 -16.69 -7.98 7.19
CA LEU A 98 -16.95 -9.29 7.79
C LEU A 98 -18.17 -9.99 7.16
N HIS A 99 -19.14 -9.24 6.66
CA HIS A 99 -20.34 -9.79 6.03
C HIS A 99 -20.05 -10.47 4.67
N ASN A 100 -18.97 -10.09 4.00
CA ASN A 100 -18.53 -10.69 2.75
C ASN A 100 -17.51 -11.83 2.96
N ILE A 101 -17.31 -12.27 4.20
CA ILE A 101 -16.49 -13.44 4.55
C ILE A 101 -17.40 -14.57 5.02
N ASN A 102 -17.28 -15.73 4.38
CA ASN A 102 -18.02 -16.92 4.82
C ASN A 102 -17.32 -17.53 6.05
N ASP A 103 -17.81 -17.17 7.24
CA ASP A 103 -17.34 -17.66 8.51
C ASP A 103 -18.50 -17.77 9.50
N LYS A 104 -18.82 -18.99 9.91
CA LYS A 104 -19.92 -19.26 10.84
C LYS A 104 -19.65 -18.73 12.25
N SER A 105 -18.40 -18.47 12.61
CA SER A 105 -18.07 -17.86 13.90
C SER A 105 -18.46 -16.38 13.96
N LEU A 106 -18.59 -15.72 12.81
CA LEU A 106 -19.04 -14.33 12.71
C LEU A 106 -20.56 -14.20 12.76
N TRP A 107 -21.28 -15.07 12.03
CA TRP A 107 -22.71 -14.86 11.74
C TRP A 107 -23.60 -16.12 11.90
N GLY A 108 -23.05 -17.25 12.33
CA GLY A 108 -23.73 -18.54 12.26
C GLY A 108 -24.23 -18.85 10.84
N ASP A 109 -25.41 -19.45 10.72
CA ASP A 109 -26.06 -19.70 9.43
C ASP A 109 -26.91 -18.49 8.94
N SER A 110 -26.79 -17.31 9.57
CA SER A 110 -27.66 -16.16 9.30
C SER A 110 -27.16 -15.17 8.25
N ASN A 111 -25.89 -15.27 7.83
CA ASN A 111 -25.31 -14.36 6.84
C ASN A 111 -26.06 -14.46 5.50
N ILE A 112 -26.70 -13.37 5.06
CA ILE A 112 -27.58 -13.38 3.88
C ILE A 112 -26.85 -13.71 2.58
N ASN A 113 -25.55 -13.42 2.49
CA ASN A 113 -24.73 -13.72 1.32
C ASN A 113 -24.53 -15.23 1.14
N PHE A 114 -24.54 -15.99 2.24
CA PHE A 114 -24.15 -17.42 2.27
C PHE A 114 -25.23 -18.37 2.81
N LYS A 115 -26.31 -17.88 3.45
CA LYS A 115 -27.31 -18.70 4.16
C LYS A 115 -27.94 -19.81 3.30
N ASP A 116 -28.12 -19.55 2.01
CA ASP A 116 -28.72 -20.49 1.05
C ASP A 116 -27.67 -21.26 0.22
N ARG A 117 -26.38 -21.14 0.58
CA ARG A 117 -25.22 -21.62 -0.19
C ARG A 117 -24.32 -22.53 0.63
N LYS A 118 -24.85 -23.73 0.95
CA LYS A 118 -24.09 -24.77 1.68
C LYS A 118 -22.91 -25.35 0.88
N ASP A 119 -22.83 -25.02 -0.41
CA ASP A 119 -21.73 -25.39 -1.31
C ASP A 119 -20.50 -24.47 -1.18
N ILE A 120 -20.62 -23.34 -0.48
CA ILE A 120 -19.53 -22.39 -0.25
C ILE A 120 -18.82 -22.76 1.05
N PRO A 121 -17.53 -23.14 1.02
CA PRO A 121 -16.76 -23.47 2.22
C PRO A 121 -16.41 -22.23 3.04
N GLU A 122 -16.08 -22.43 4.32
CA GLU A 122 -15.61 -21.35 5.19
C GLU A 122 -14.23 -20.84 4.76
N GLY A 123 -13.96 -19.55 5.01
CA GLY A 123 -12.73 -18.88 4.60
C GLY A 123 -12.76 -18.29 3.19
N VAL A 124 -13.90 -18.43 2.48
CA VAL A 124 -14.17 -17.73 1.22
C VAL A 124 -14.46 -16.27 1.50
N VAL A 125 -13.80 -15.39 0.74
CA VAL A 125 -14.07 -13.95 0.72
C VAL A 125 -14.60 -13.58 -0.64
N ILE A 126 -15.80 -13.00 -0.71
CA ILE A 126 -16.36 -12.51 -1.97
C ILE A 126 -15.91 -11.07 -2.24
N ALA A 127 -15.67 -10.71 -3.49
CA ALA A 127 -15.40 -9.31 -3.85
C ALA A 127 -16.64 -8.44 -3.61
N SER A 128 -17.83 -8.96 -3.97
CA SER A 128 -19.12 -8.31 -3.75
C SER A 128 -20.26 -9.35 -3.74
N PRO A 129 -21.40 -9.08 -3.07
CA PRO A 129 -22.61 -9.89 -3.21
C PRO A 129 -23.28 -9.81 -4.60
N SER A 130 -22.86 -8.87 -5.46
CA SER A 130 -23.41 -8.65 -6.79
C SER A 130 -23.21 -9.85 -7.71
N LYS A 131 -24.30 -10.35 -8.30
CA LYS A 131 -24.32 -11.54 -9.18
C LYS A 131 -24.66 -11.21 -10.64
N LYS A 132 -24.88 -9.93 -10.94
CA LYS A 132 -25.29 -9.48 -12.27
C LYS A 132 -25.05 -7.98 -12.41
N ASP A 133 -24.53 -7.57 -13.57
CA ASP A 133 -24.35 -6.17 -13.98
C ASP A 133 -23.73 -5.26 -12.88
N PRO A 134 -22.54 -5.60 -12.35
CA PRO A 134 -21.65 -6.69 -12.77
C PRO A 134 -21.76 -7.95 -11.88
N ASP A 135 -21.31 -9.11 -12.37
CA ASP A 135 -21.21 -10.34 -11.58
C ASP A 135 -19.83 -10.44 -10.91
N TYR A 136 -19.80 -10.14 -9.60
CA TYR A 136 -18.59 -10.09 -8.76
C TYR A 136 -18.65 -11.11 -7.61
N PHE A 137 -19.59 -12.08 -7.69
CA PHE A 137 -19.75 -13.13 -6.69
C PHE A 137 -18.71 -14.25 -6.88
N TYR A 138 -17.43 -13.88 -6.79
CA TYR A 138 -16.26 -14.76 -6.87
C TYR A 138 -15.26 -14.38 -5.78
N GLN A 139 -14.27 -15.25 -5.58
CA GLN A 139 -13.15 -15.00 -4.67
C GLN A 139 -11.88 -14.75 -5.47
N TRP A 140 -11.35 -13.52 -5.36
CA TRP A 140 -10.08 -13.14 -5.97
C TRP A 140 -8.94 -13.30 -4.95
N ALA A 141 -7.76 -13.72 -5.42
CA ALA A 141 -6.57 -13.80 -4.57
C ALA A 141 -6.21 -12.43 -3.98
N ARG A 142 -6.23 -11.38 -4.81
CA ARG A 142 -5.94 -10.00 -4.41
C ARG A 142 -6.94 -9.48 -3.39
N ASP A 143 -8.21 -9.44 -3.74
CA ASP A 143 -9.27 -8.86 -2.89
C ASP A 143 -9.32 -9.56 -1.53
N SER A 144 -9.24 -10.89 -1.51
CA SER A 144 -9.21 -11.65 -0.25
C SER A 144 -8.02 -11.25 0.62
N ALA A 145 -6.81 -11.19 0.05
CA ALA A 145 -5.61 -10.84 0.81
C ALA A 145 -5.66 -9.41 1.39
N LEU A 146 -6.14 -8.44 0.60
CA LEU A 146 -6.28 -7.05 1.03
C LEU A 146 -7.33 -6.90 2.15
N VAL A 147 -8.46 -7.57 2.01
CA VAL A 147 -9.51 -7.61 3.02
C VAL A 147 -9.02 -8.25 4.32
N LEU A 148 -8.28 -9.36 4.24
CA LEU A 148 -7.73 -10.01 5.41
C LEU A 148 -6.67 -9.15 6.11
N ASN A 149 -6.04 -8.19 5.43
CA ASN A 149 -5.15 -7.23 6.08
C ASN A 149 -5.93 -6.34 7.07
N SER A 150 -7.14 -5.89 6.72
CA SER A 150 -8.02 -5.16 7.66
C SER A 150 -8.47 -6.02 8.84
N VAL A 151 -8.77 -7.31 8.59
CA VAL A 151 -9.08 -8.28 9.65
C VAL A 151 -7.88 -8.44 10.58
N LEU A 152 -6.67 -8.54 10.03
CA LEU A 152 -5.43 -8.66 10.78
C LEU A 152 -5.14 -7.43 11.66
N THR A 153 -5.37 -6.21 11.16
CA THR A 153 -5.27 -5.00 11.99
C THR A 153 -6.24 -5.05 13.16
N LYS A 154 -7.50 -5.45 12.94
CA LYS A 154 -8.52 -5.52 14.01
C LYS A 154 -8.36 -6.71 14.95
N LEU A 155 -7.71 -7.78 14.50
CA LEU A 155 -7.40 -8.96 15.32
C LEU A 155 -6.62 -8.58 16.59
N PHE A 156 -5.69 -7.63 16.47
CA PHE A 156 -4.80 -7.21 17.54
C PHE A 156 -5.13 -5.82 18.12
N ASP A 157 -6.21 -5.19 17.65
CA ASP A 157 -6.69 -3.89 18.12
C ASP A 157 -7.52 -4.07 19.40
N ILE A 158 -6.84 -4.17 20.54
CA ILE A 158 -7.46 -4.43 21.85
C ILE A 158 -7.53 -3.16 22.68
N PRO A 159 -8.71 -2.81 23.22
CA PRO A 159 -8.88 -1.61 24.03
C PRO A 159 -7.87 -1.52 25.17
N LYS A 160 -7.26 -0.34 25.34
CA LYS A 160 -6.29 -0.08 26.42
C LYS A 160 -6.84 -0.42 27.81
N GLU A 161 -8.14 -0.24 28.02
CA GLU A 161 -8.83 -0.54 29.28
C GLU A 161 -8.79 -2.03 29.60
N GLU A 162 -8.89 -2.90 28.59
CA GLU A 162 -8.78 -4.35 28.75
C GLU A 162 -7.32 -4.79 28.98
N LEU A 163 -6.34 -4.00 28.57
CA LEU A 163 -4.92 -4.27 28.86
C LEU A 163 -4.55 -3.99 30.33
N LEU A 164 -5.37 -3.24 31.06
CA LEU A 164 -5.06 -2.76 32.42
C LEU A 164 -5.64 -3.65 33.55
N THR A 165 -6.55 -4.58 33.25
CA THR A 165 -7.37 -5.25 34.28
C THR A 165 -6.85 -6.60 34.79
N GLU A 166 -5.91 -7.29 34.13
CA GLU A 166 -5.52 -8.66 34.54
C GLU A 166 -4.05 -9.04 34.23
N ASN A 167 -3.61 -10.19 34.76
CA ASN A 167 -2.27 -10.76 34.70
C ASN A 167 -1.56 -10.58 33.34
N LYS A 168 -0.34 -10.03 33.38
CA LYS A 168 0.55 -9.70 32.23
C LYS A 168 0.94 -10.85 31.29
N ASN A 169 0.41 -12.07 31.47
CA ASN A 169 0.86 -13.29 30.79
C ASN A 169 -0.16 -13.95 29.84
N THR A 170 -1.37 -13.40 29.68
CA THR A 170 -2.35 -13.92 28.70
C THR A 170 -2.36 -13.04 27.47
N LEU A 171 -2.00 -13.61 26.31
CA LEU A 171 -2.14 -12.91 25.02
C LEU A 171 -3.59 -12.48 24.84
N LYS A 172 -3.80 -11.22 24.46
CA LYS A 172 -5.12 -10.79 24.00
C LYS A 172 -5.04 -10.57 22.48
N TYR A 173 -5.85 -11.32 21.76
CA TYR A 173 -6.24 -11.11 20.36
C TYR A 173 -7.73 -11.47 20.27
N ASN A 174 -8.43 -10.99 19.23
CA ASN A 174 -9.82 -11.37 19.02
C ASN A 174 -9.90 -12.82 18.49
N GLU A 175 -10.33 -13.77 19.31
CA GLU A 175 -10.42 -15.20 18.94
C GLU A 175 -11.29 -15.44 17.71
N THR A 176 -12.41 -14.73 17.56
CA THR A 176 -13.28 -14.86 16.39
C THR A 176 -12.55 -14.47 15.11
N LEU A 177 -11.85 -13.33 15.11
CA LEU A 177 -11.06 -12.89 13.96
C LEU A 177 -9.84 -13.80 13.71
N PHE A 178 -9.28 -14.40 14.78
CA PHE A 178 -8.23 -15.40 14.64
C PHE A 178 -8.76 -16.60 13.85
N ASN A 179 -9.96 -17.08 14.17
CA ASN A 179 -10.62 -18.16 13.44
C ASN A 179 -10.85 -17.80 11.98
N THR A 180 -11.25 -16.55 11.70
CA THR A 180 -11.39 -16.04 10.33
C THR A 180 -10.07 -16.14 9.56
N MET A 181 -8.94 -15.73 10.15
CA MET A 181 -7.61 -15.86 9.55
C MET A 181 -7.27 -17.33 9.24
N MET A 182 -7.51 -18.24 10.20
CA MET A 182 -7.20 -19.67 10.02
C MET A 182 -8.04 -20.32 8.93
N LYS A 183 -9.33 -19.97 8.84
CA LYS A 183 -10.24 -20.44 7.78
C LYS A 183 -9.81 -19.94 6.40
N TYR A 184 -9.39 -18.67 6.29
CA TYR A 184 -8.82 -18.13 5.06
C TYR A 184 -7.53 -18.87 4.63
N ILE A 185 -6.62 -19.13 5.57
CA ILE A 185 -5.38 -19.90 5.29
C ILE A 185 -5.72 -21.31 4.80
N ASN A 186 -6.73 -21.95 5.40
CA ASN A 186 -7.20 -23.28 4.98
C ASN A 186 -7.86 -23.26 3.60
N ASN A 187 -8.66 -22.23 3.29
CA ASN A 187 -9.22 -22.04 1.96
C ASN A 187 -8.12 -21.82 0.91
N THR A 188 -7.11 -21.00 1.25
CA THR A 188 -5.91 -20.78 0.44
C THR A 188 -5.19 -22.09 0.12
N TYR A 189 -4.94 -22.94 1.12
CA TYR A 189 -4.30 -24.24 0.92
C TYR A 189 -5.03 -25.05 -0.16
N TYR A 190 -6.36 -25.08 -0.11
CA TYR A 190 -7.19 -25.78 -1.09
C TYR A 190 -7.05 -25.16 -2.49
N LEU A 191 -7.20 -23.84 -2.61
CA LEU A 191 -7.14 -23.14 -3.91
C LEU A 191 -5.78 -23.29 -4.61
N GLN A 192 -4.68 -23.24 -3.86
CA GLN A 192 -3.33 -23.44 -4.40
C GLN A 192 -3.15 -24.81 -5.09
N ARG A 193 -3.94 -25.82 -4.71
CA ARG A 193 -3.87 -27.19 -5.23
C ARG A 193 -4.86 -27.47 -6.36
N LEU A 194 -5.60 -26.46 -6.80
CA LEU A 194 -6.52 -26.58 -7.91
C LEU A 194 -5.83 -26.24 -9.23
N ASP A 195 -5.88 -27.19 -10.17
CA ASP A 195 -5.63 -26.91 -11.57
C ASP A 195 -6.65 -25.88 -12.09
N ASN A 196 -6.19 -24.95 -12.90
CA ASN A 196 -7.00 -23.87 -13.44
C ASN A 196 -6.44 -23.40 -14.80
N PRO A 197 -7.09 -22.46 -15.50
CA PRO A 197 -6.62 -22.04 -16.82
C PRO A 197 -5.22 -21.39 -16.84
N SER A 198 -4.72 -20.84 -15.72
CA SER A 198 -3.33 -20.35 -15.63
C SER A 198 -2.30 -21.48 -15.53
N GLY A 199 -2.69 -22.67 -15.09
CA GLY A 199 -1.82 -23.86 -15.11
C GLY A 199 -2.22 -24.95 -14.13
N LYS A 200 -1.24 -25.79 -13.79
CA LYS A 200 -1.41 -26.91 -12.86
C LYS A 200 -0.63 -26.72 -11.56
N PHE A 201 -1.13 -27.35 -10.51
CA PHE A 201 -0.33 -27.57 -9.29
C PHE A 201 0.53 -28.83 -9.50
N ASP A 202 1.73 -28.65 -10.02
CA ASP A 202 2.65 -29.73 -10.39
C ASP A 202 3.78 -29.94 -9.36
N GLY A 203 3.81 -29.13 -8.29
CA GLY A 203 4.84 -29.14 -7.25
C GLY A 203 6.19 -28.58 -7.72
N VAL A 204 6.30 -28.10 -8.96
CA VAL A 204 7.56 -27.64 -9.56
C VAL A 204 7.44 -26.22 -10.10
N ASN A 205 6.50 -25.96 -11.00
CA ASN A 205 6.26 -24.63 -11.57
C ASN A 205 5.10 -23.93 -10.90
N ASN A 206 4.08 -24.69 -10.49
CA ASN A 206 2.84 -24.20 -9.86
C ASN A 206 2.26 -22.97 -10.57
N LYS A 207 2.21 -23.01 -11.92
CA LYS A 207 1.72 -21.87 -12.73
C LYS A 207 0.28 -21.50 -12.42
N ASN A 208 -0.49 -22.44 -11.88
CA ASN A 208 -1.86 -22.23 -11.42
C ASN A 208 -1.99 -21.15 -10.35
N LEU A 209 -0.91 -20.83 -9.61
CA LEU A 209 -0.95 -19.83 -8.53
C LEU A 209 -1.16 -18.40 -9.04
N GLY A 210 -0.86 -18.13 -10.32
CA GLY A 210 -1.16 -16.85 -10.97
C GLY A 210 -2.62 -16.68 -11.38
N GLU A 211 -3.52 -17.63 -11.08
CA GLU A 211 -4.94 -17.46 -11.39
C GLU A 211 -5.55 -16.34 -10.54
N PRO A 212 -6.27 -15.37 -11.15
CA PRO A 212 -6.80 -14.23 -10.40
C PRO A 212 -7.92 -14.60 -9.42
N LYS A 213 -8.83 -15.49 -9.84
CA LYS A 213 -10.09 -15.77 -9.14
C LYS A 213 -10.61 -17.19 -9.29
N TRP A 214 -11.48 -17.58 -8.38
CA TRP A 214 -12.20 -18.85 -8.36
C TRP A 214 -13.70 -18.64 -8.09
N ASN A 215 -14.51 -19.62 -8.46
CA ASN A 215 -15.90 -19.66 -8.00
C ASN A 215 -15.94 -19.81 -6.47
N CYS A 216 -16.97 -19.27 -5.82
CA CYS A 216 -17.08 -19.32 -4.35
C CYS A 216 -17.20 -20.74 -3.77
N ASN A 217 -17.55 -21.75 -4.57
CA ASN A 217 -17.60 -23.15 -4.14
C ASN A 217 -16.24 -23.88 -4.29
N ASN A 218 -15.14 -23.12 -4.38
CA ASN A 218 -13.78 -23.60 -4.61
C ASN A 218 -13.61 -24.43 -5.89
N THR A 219 -14.23 -24.00 -6.99
CA THR A 219 -13.95 -24.56 -8.32
C THR A 219 -13.25 -23.53 -9.20
N ALA A 220 -12.45 -24.01 -10.16
CA ALA A 220 -11.74 -23.14 -11.09
C ALA A 220 -12.71 -22.29 -11.93
N PHE A 221 -12.40 -21.02 -12.09
CA PHE A 221 -13.10 -20.15 -13.03
C PHE A 221 -12.56 -20.37 -14.45
N VAL A 222 -13.32 -21.09 -15.28
CA VAL A 222 -12.84 -21.60 -16.58
C VAL A 222 -13.10 -20.68 -17.78
N GLN A 223 -13.74 -19.52 -17.57
CA GLN A 223 -14.07 -18.60 -18.67
C GLN A 223 -12.89 -17.70 -19.06
N GLY A 224 -13.01 -17.00 -20.19
CA GLY A 224 -12.03 -16.00 -20.62
C GLY A 224 -11.85 -14.90 -19.58
N TRP A 225 -10.59 -14.56 -19.28
CA TRP A 225 -10.23 -13.60 -18.22
C TRP A 225 -8.80 -13.09 -18.43
N GLY A 226 -8.48 -11.91 -17.91
CA GLY A 226 -7.12 -11.36 -17.87
C GLY A 226 -6.25 -12.12 -16.87
N ARG A 227 -5.64 -13.22 -17.32
CA ARG A 227 -4.78 -14.09 -16.50
C ARG A 227 -3.42 -14.34 -17.18
N PRO A 228 -2.35 -14.62 -16.42
CA PRO A 228 -2.27 -14.63 -14.95
C PRO A 228 -2.22 -13.21 -14.37
N GLN A 229 -2.46 -13.08 -13.06
CA GLN A 229 -2.18 -11.88 -12.27
C GLN A 229 -1.23 -12.25 -11.14
N ASN A 230 0.01 -11.76 -11.23
CA ASN A 230 1.12 -12.24 -10.40
C ASN A 230 1.28 -11.48 -9.07
N ASP A 231 0.38 -10.54 -8.77
CA ASP A 231 0.24 -9.85 -7.49
C ASP A 231 -0.46 -10.74 -6.43
N GLY A 232 -1.40 -11.59 -6.85
CA GLY A 232 -2.18 -12.46 -5.95
C GLY A 232 -1.33 -13.29 -4.97
N PRO A 233 -0.36 -14.10 -5.44
CA PRO A 233 0.55 -14.85 -4.56
C PRO A 233 1.38 -13.97 -3.61
N ALA A 234 1.77 -12.76 -4.07
CA ALA A 234 2.51 -11.83 -3.24
C ALA A 234 1.66 -11.28 -2.10
N LEU A 235 0.47 -10.76 -2.40
CA LEU A 235 -0.45 -10.20 -1.40
C LEU A 235 -0.90 -11.27 -0.40
N ARG A 236 -1.18 -12.49 -0.87
CA ARG A 236 -1.52 -13.63 -0.02
C ARG A 236 -0.38 -14.01 0.92
N SER A 237 0.85 -14.08 0.41
CA SER A 237 2.03 -14.29 1.25
C SER A 237 2.21 -13.18 2.27
N MET A 238 2.03 -11.92 1.87
CA MET A 238 2.18 -10.75 2.75
C MET A 238 1.26 -10.84 3.97
N VAL A 239 -0.06 -11.04 3.77
CA VAL A 239 -1.01 -11.06 4.89
C VAL A 239 -0.78 -12.24 5.84
N ILE A 240 -0.44 -13.42 5.31
CA ILE A 240 -0.14 -14.60 6.14
C ILE A 240 1.17 -14.41 6.90
N LEU A 241 2.22 -13.89 6.25
CA LEU A 241 3.50 -13.60 6.90
C LEU A 241 3.38 -12.53 7.98
N LYS A 242 2.65 -11.43 7.71
CA LYS A 242 2.38 -10.40 8.72
C LYS A 242 1.65 -10.97 9.93
N PHE A 243 0.66 -11.83 9.71
CA PHE A 243 -0.02 -12.55 10.78
C PHE A 243 0.94 -13.39 11.64
N LEU A 244 1.77 -14.23 11.01
CA LEU A 244 2.74 -15.07 11.73
C LEU A 244 3.81 -14.24 12.46
N ILE A 245 4.37 -13.21 11.81
CA ILE A 245 5.35 -12.30 12.40
C ILE A 245 4.76 -11.60 13.62
N LYS A 246 3.52 -11.10 13.52
CA LYS A 246 2.84 -10.45 14.64
C LYS A 246 2.61 -11.43 15.78
N LEU A 247 2.20 -12.66 15.50
CA LEU A 247 2.06 -13.67 16.53
C LEU A 247 3.38 -13.98 17.24
N HIS A 248 4.51 -14.10 16.51
CA HIS A 248 5.85 -14.25 17.10
C HIS A 248 6.24 -13.07 17.99
N SER A 249 5.90 -11.85 17.59
CA SER A 249 6.21 -10.65 18.39
C SER A 249 5.49 -10.64 19.75
N ILE A 250 4.37 -11.37 19.87
CA ILE A 250 3.57 -11.44 21.10
C ILE A 250 3.78 -12.78 21.83
N LYS A 251 4.19 -13.85 21.13
CA LYS A 251 4.32 -15.21 21.64
C LYS A 251 5.72 -15.76 21.32
N ASN A 252 6.53 -16.06 22.34
CA ASN A 252 7.85 -16.70 22.17
C ASN A 252 7.78 -18.16 21.62
N SER A 253 6.58 -18.73 21.42
CA SER A 253 6.40 -20.00 20.70
C SER A 253 4.96 -20.18 20.20
N LEU A 254 4.81 -20.55 18.92
CA LEU A 254 3.52 -20.85 18.29
C LEU A 254 3.06 -22.29 18.57
N ASN A 255 2.70 -22.57 19.83
CA ASN A 255 1.67 -23.59 20.06
C ASN A 255 0.32 -22.92 19.74
N VAL A 256 -0.04 -22.88 18.46
CA VAL A 256 -1.39 -22.51 18.04
C VAL A 256 -2.27 -23.69 18.41
N GLU A 257 -2.96 -23.62 19.56
CA GLU A 257 -4.12 -24.48 19.75
C GLU A 257 -5.15 -24.04 18.72
N LEU A 258 -5.26 -24.82 17.64
CA LEU A 258 -6.20 -24.55 16.56
C LEU A 258 -7.62 -24.58 17.15
N PRO A 259 -8.39 -23.50 16.97
CA PRO A 259 -9.70 -23.37 17.58
C PRO A 259 -10.72 -24.31 16.95
N ASP A 260 -11.58 -24.82 17.84
CA ASP A 260 -12.78 -25.62 17.63
C ASP A 260 -12.60 -27.08 17.11
N LYS A 261 -13.26 -28.04 17.78
CA LYS A 261 -13.30 -29.46 17.38
C LYS A 261 -14.00 -29.70 16.03
N LEU A 262 -14.61 -28.68 15.46
CA LEU A 262 -15.40 -28.70 14.21
C LEU A 262 -14.62 -28.22 12.98
N PHE A 263 -13.52 -27.49 13.17
CA PHE A 263 -12.64 -27.06 12.09
C PHE A 263 -11.45 -28.03 11.98
N HIS A 264 -11.34 -28.70 10.84
CA HIS A 264 -10.24 -29.63 10.55
C HIS A 264 -9.36 -29.03 9.44
N PRO A 265 -8.41 -28.13 9.78
CA PRO A 265 -7.53 -27.54 8.79
C PRO A 265 -6.60 -28.57 8.17
N PHE A 266 -6.12 -28.27 6.96
CA PHE A 266 -5.10 -29.06 6.25
C PHE A 266 -3.69 -28.92 6.86
N PHE A 267 -3.54 -28.17 7.94
CA PHE A 267 -2.30 -27.93 8.66
C PHE A 267 -2.56 -27.97 10.18
N SER A 268 -1.54 -28.33 10.94
CA SER A 268 -1.58 -28.58 12.38
C SER A 268 -0.49 -27.81 13.13
N SER A 269 0.42 -27.18 12.39
CA SER A 269 1.56 -26.43 12.94
C SER A 269 1.89 -25.22 12.07
N GLU A 270 2.62 -24.28 12.64
CA GLU A 270 3.19 -23.15 11.90
C GLU A 270 4.10 -23.61 10.76
N TRP A 271 4.86 -24.68 10.96
CA TRP A 271 5.71 -25.27 9.92
C TRP A 271 4.91 -25.67 8.68
N GLU A 272 3.75 -26.31 8.85
CA GLU A 272 2.88 -26.70 7.73
C GLU A 272 2.27 -25.49 7.02
N ILE A 273 1.93 -24.41 7.76
CA ILE A 273 1.53 -23.14 7.13
C ILE A 273 2.66 -22.58 6.26
N PHE A 274 3.89 -22.57 6.76
CA PHE A 274 5.04 -22.13 5.96
C PHE A 274 5.28 -23.05 4.77
N ASN A 275 5.49 -24.35 5.00
CA ASN A 275 5.98 -25.30 4.00
C ASN A 275 4.93 -25.63 2.93
N ASP A 276 3.66 -25.72 3.31
CA ASP A 276 2.62 -26.21 2.42
C ASP A 276 1.75 -25.10 1.81
N ILE A 277 2.00 -23.83 2.19
CA ILE A 277 1.26 -22.67 1.71
C ILE A 277 2.20 -21.54 1.28
N ILE A 278 2.92 -20.93 2.22
CA ILE A 278 3.73 -19.73 1.95
C ILE A 278 4.87 -20.05 0.99
N LYS A 279 5.58 -21.17 1.18
CA LYS A 279 6.71 -21.58 0.35
C LYS A 279 6.33 -21.65 -1.12
N TYR A 280 5.14 -22.19 -1.46
CA TYR A 280 4.68 -22.28 -2.84
C TYR A 280 4.44 -20.92 -3.50
N ASP A 281 3.86 -19.96 -2.77
CA ASP A 281 3.67 -18.60 -3.29
C ASP A 281 5.02 -17.88 -3.46
N ILE A 282 5.93 -18.02 -2.49
CA ILE A 282 7.27 -17.42 -2.59
C ILE A 282 8.10 -18.03 -3.74
N GLU A 283 8.05 -19.35 -3.92
CA GLU A 283 8.70 -20.00 -5.06
C GLU A 283 8.11 -19.56 -6.40
N PHE A 284 6.78 -19.37 -6.45
CA PHE A 284 6.13 -18.79 -7.62
C PHE A 284 6.65 -17.38 -7.91
N ILE A 285 6.75 -16.52 -6.90
CA ILE A 285 7.29 -15.15 -7.04
C ILE A 285 8.74 -15.20 -7.55
N ILE A 286 9.60 -16.01 -6.92
CA ILE A 286 11.01 -16.17 -7.33
C ILE A 286 11.13 -16.54 -8.82
N LYS A 287 10.24 -17.40 -9.32
CA LYS A 287 10.25 -17.88 -10.70
C LYS A 287 9.59 -16.91 -11.69
N ASN A 288 8.65 -16.06 -11.24
CA ASN A 288 7.75 -15.32 -12.12
C ASN A 288 7.78 -13.78 -11.94
N TRP A 289 8.59 -13.22 -11.05
CA TRP A 289 8.58 -11.74 -10.84
C TRP A 289 8.95 -10.94 -12.10
N LYS A 290 9.67 -11.54 -13.05
CA LYS A 290 10.03 -10.93 -14.34
C LYS A 290 9.12 -11.34 -15.50
N THR A 291 8.08 -12.13 -15.25
CA THR A 291 7.14 -12.56 -16.31
C THR A 291 5.96 -11.61 -16.38
N ASP A 292 5.58 -11.26 -17.61
CA ASP A 292 4.43 -10.39 -17.86
C ASP A 292 3.13 -11.08 -17.40
N GLY A 293 2.26 -10.29 -16.78
CA GLY A 293 0.94 -10.68 -16.32
C GLY A 293 -0.06 -9.58 -16.62
N PHE A 294 -1.31 -9.75 -16.19
CA PHE A 294 -2.28 -8.66 -16.17
C PHE A 294 -2.09 -7.79 -14.93
N ASP A 295 -2.43 -6.51 -15.04
CA ASP A 295 -2.45 -5.57 -13.92
C ASP A 295 -3.53 -5.93 -12.89
N LEU A 296 -3.50 -5.25 -11.74
CA LEU A 296 -4.50 -5.37 -10.68
C LEU A 296 -5.93 -5.03 -11.14
N TRP A 297 -6.05 -4.30 -12.25
CA TRP A 297 -7.32 -3.94 -12.89
C TRP A 297 -7.80 -4.97 -13.91
N GLU A 298 -7.02 -6.02 -14.15
CA GLU A 298 -7.36 -7.18 -14.98
C GLU A 298 -7.48 -6.87 -16.48
N GLU A 299 -6.84 -5.80 -16.94
CA GLU A 299 -7.10 -5.18 -18.24
C GLU A 299 -5.92 -5.21 -19.19
N VAL A 300 -4.73 -4.89 -18.70
CA VAL A 300 -3.56 -4.71 -19.55
C VAL A 300 -2.48 -5.71 -19.21
N TYR A 301 -1.90 -6.30 -20.24
CA TYR A 301 -0.83 -7.30 -20.11
C TYR A 301 0.54 -6.60 -20.19
N GLY A 302 1.42 -6.90 -19.23
CA GLY A 302 2.77 -6.36 -19.18
C GLY A 302 3.43 -6.52 -17.81
N ASN A 303 4.38 -5.62 -17.55
CA ASN A 303 4.98 -5.42 -16.23
C ASN A 303 4.31 -4.23 -15.53
N HIS A 304 4.07 -4.37 -14.22
CA HIS A 304 3.30 -3.42 -13.44
C HIS A 304 4.02 -3.08 -12.12
N PHE A 305 4.07 -1.80 -11.78
CA PHE A 305 4.72 -1.31 -10.57
C PHE A 305 4.07 -1.93 -9.32
N PHE A 306 2.73 -1.92 -9.22
CA PHE A 306 1.99 -2.52 -8.10
C PHE A 306 2.33 -3.99 -7.88
N THR A 307 2.39 -4.76 -8.97
CA THR A 307 2.75 -6.19 -8.91
C THR A 307 4.19 -6.37 -8.43
N SER A 308 5.13 -5.62 -9.01
CA SER A 308 6.55 -5.74 -8.65
C SER A 308 6.84 -5.32 -7.22
N ILE A 309 6.25 -4.22 -6.73
CA ILE A 309 6.47 -3.75 -5.36
C ILE A 309 5.85 -4.70 -4.33
N SER A 310 4.68 -5.28 -4.63
CA SER A 310 4.05 -6.31 -3.79
C SER A 310 4.90 -7.58 -3.70
N GLN A 311 5.42 -8.05 -4.84
CA GLN A 311 6.33 -9.21 -4.89
C GLN A 311 7.63 -8.95 -4.12
N LEU A 312 8.21 -7.75 -4.26
CA LEU A 312 9.39 -7.34 -3.51
C LEU A 312 9.12 -7.37 -1.99
N LYS A 313 7.93 -6.90 -1.57
CA LYS A 313 7.53 -6.93 -0.17
C LYS A 313 7.36 -8.33 0.38
N ALA A 314 6.71 -9.22 -0.38
CA ALA A 314 6.58 -10.62 0.00
C ALA A 314 7.95 -11.28 0.22
N LEU A 315 8.93 -11.01 -0.65
CA LEU A 315 10.30 -11.47 -0.51
C LEU A 315 11.00 -10.89 0.73
N GLN A 316 10.78 -9.62 1.05
CA GLN A 316 11.32 -9.01 2.29
C GLN A 316 10.73 -9.68 3.53
N LEU A 317 9.40 -9.85 3.57
CA LEU A 317 8.69 -10.43 4.72
C LEU A 317 9.10 -11.88 4.95
N ILE A 318 9.31 -12.69 3.91
CA ILE A 318 9.74 -14.07 4.10
C ILE A 318 11.16 -14.16 4.67
N ILE A 319 12.08 -13.28 4.24
CA ILE A 319 13.44 -13.21 4.77
C ILE A 319 13.39 -12.91 6.28
N LYS A 320 12.61 -11.90 6.67
CA LYS A 320 12.38 -11.52 8.09
C LYS A 320 11.74 -12.67 8.88
N TYR A 321 10.72 -13.31 8.33
CA TYR A 321 10.03 -14.41 8.99
C TYR A 321 10.96 -15.61 9.25
N LEU A 322 11.80 -15.98 8.28
CA LEU A 322 12.76 -17.07 8.44
C LEU A 322 13.83 -16.79 9.50
N GLU A 323 14.12 -15.52 9.79
CA GLU A 323 15.03 -15.13 10.88
C GLU A 323 14.41 -15.33 12.27
N ILE A 324 13.12 -15.04 12.42
CA ILE A 324 12.45 -15.07 13.72
C ILE A 324 11.72 -16.39 14.02
N SER A 325 11.34 -17.16 13.00
CA SER A 325 10.54 -18.39 13.14
C SER A 325 11.22 -19.50 13.96
N GLY A 326 12.54 -19.45 14.15
CA GLY A 326 13.29 -20.45 14.89
C GLY A 326 13.43 -21.81 14.18
N PHE A 327 12.84 -21.99 12.98
CA PHE A 327 12.93 -23.23 12.20
C PHE A 327 14.37 -23.62 11.84
N THR A 328 15.27 -22.64 11.77
CA THR A 328 16.71 -22.83 11.51
C THR A 328 17.45 -23.61 12.60
N THR A 329 16.80 -23.93 13.72
CA THR A 329 17.33 -24.77 14.81
C THR A 329 16.90 -26.24 14.74
N THR A 330 16.15 -26.63 13.70
CA THR A 330 15.54 -27.98 13.54
C THR A 330 16.27 -28.83 12.49
N ASN A 331 15.78 -30.06 12.24
CA ASN A 331 16.29 -30.98 11.20
C ASN A 331 16.24 -30.41 9.77
N TYR A 332 15.53 -29.29 9.55
CA TYR A 332 15.33 -28.67 8.24
C TYR A 332 16.32 -27.53 7.93
N ARG A 333 17.32 -27.31 8.80
CA ARG A 333 18.24 -26.14 8.76
C ARG A 333 18.89 -25.89 7.38
N ASN A 334 19.40 -26.93 6.72
CA ASN A 334 20.13 -26.76 5.47
C ASN A 334 19.19 -26.32 4.32
N GLU A 335 18.05 -26.99 4.16
CA GLU A 335 17.04 -26.63 3.15
C GLU A 335 16.52 -25.20 3.34
N LEU A 336 16.30 -24.79 4.59
CA LEU A 336 15.84 -23.44 4.91
C LEU A 336 16.90 -22.36 4.63
N ASN A 337 18.18 -22.67 4.85
CA ASN A 337 19.27 -21.74 4.52
C ASN A 337 19.35 -21.52 3.00
N ASP A 338 19.28 -22.58 2.21
CA ASP A 338 19.31 -22.50 0.74
C ASP A 338 18.09 -21.73 0.20
N PHE A 339 16.91 -21.99 0.77
CA PHE A 339 15.69 -21.26 0.44
C PHE A 339 15.78 -19.77 0.82
N LYS A 340 16.26 -19.44 2.03
CA LYS A 340 16.48 -18.05 2.47
C LYS A 340 17.46 -17.34 1.54
N GLU A 341 18.58 -17.97 1.20
CA GLU A 341 19.57 -17.41 0.29
C GLU A 341 18.97 -17.13 -1.10
N THR A 342 18.17 -18.06 -1.63
CA THR A 342 17.48 -17.90 -2.91
C THR A 342 16.47 -16.75 -2.88
N ALA A 343 15.69 -16.63 -1.80
CA ALA A 343 14.76 -15.53 -1.59
C ALA A 343 15.51 -14.18 -1.50
N THR A 344 16.61 -14.10 -0.76
CA THR A 344 17.45 -12.90 -0.64
C THR A 344 18.06 -12.48 -1.98
N LYS A 345 18.61 -13.43 -2.76
CA LYS A 345 19.12 -13.14 -4.11
C LYS A 345 18.01 -12.62 -5.03
N SER A 346 16.82 -13.19 -4.93
CA SER A 346 15.66 -12.76 -5.73
C SER A 346 15.17 -11.38 -5.32
N TYR A 347 15.15 -11.07 -4.02
CA TYR A 347 14.83 -9.75 -3.50
C TYR A 347 15.74 -8.68 -4.11
N TYR A 348 17.06 -8.87 -4.06
CA TYR A 348 18.00 -7.89 -4.60
C TYR A 348 17.92 -7.73 -6.13
N LYS A 349 17.65 -8.82 -6.86
CA LYS A 349 17.41 -8.75 -8.32
C LYS A 349 16.13 -7.99 -8.65
N LEU A 350 15.05 -8.26 -7.94
CA LEU A 350 13.78 -7.56 -8.13
C LEU A 350 13.90 -6.09 -7.69
N LEU A 351 14.61 -5.79 -6.61
CA LEU A 351 14.91 -4.42 -6.18
C LEU A 351 15.64 -3.65 -7.29
N ASN A 352 16.70 -4.24 -7.86
CA ASN A 352 17.41 -3.65 -9.00
C ASN A 352 16.47 -3.46 -10.19
N TYR A 353 15.62 -4.43 -10.47
CA TYR A 353 14.64 -4.34 -11.55
C TYR A 353 13.69 -3.16 -11.35
N VAL A 354 13.05 -3.04 -10.17
CA VAL A 354 12.09 -1.95 -9.89
C VAL A 354 12.73 -0.58 -10.12
N PHE A 355 14.00 -0.37 -9.73
CA PHE A 355 14.65 0.93 -9.89
C PHE A 355 15.19 1.20 -11.30
N PHE A 356 15.64 0.18 -12.03
CA PHE A 356 16.50 0.42 -13.21
C PHE A 356 16.07 -0.32 -14.47
N GLU A 357 15.41 -1.48 -14.37
CA GLU A 357 15.05 -2.30 -15.54
C GLU A 357 13.54 -2.31 -15.82
N GLY A 358 12.72 -2.07 -14.80
CA GLY A 358 11.27 -2.13 -14.86
C GLY A 358 10.63 -0.91 -15.52
N GLU A 359 11.39 0.15 -15.78
CA GLU A 359 10.91 1.38 -16.44
C GLU A 359 9.76 2.10 -15.71
N TYR A 360 9.62 1.89 -14.41
CA TYR A 360 8.65 2.59 -13.56
C TYR A 360 9.05 4.05 -13.29
N ILE A 361 10.31 4.40 -13.54
CA ILE A 361 10.87 5.74 -13.39
C ILE A 361 11.29 6.26 -14.77
N ASP A 362 10.68 7.36 -15.21
CA ASP A 362 11.05 8.07 -16.44
C ASP A 362 11.67 9.43 -16.08
N SER A 363 12.81 9.77 -16.68
CA SER A 363 13.55 11.01 -16.36
C SER A 363 12.82 12.31 -16.71
N ASN A 364 11.80 12.23 -17.58
CA ASN A 364 10.99 13.37 -18.02
C ASN A 364 9.66 13.46 -17.26
N LYS A 365 9.42 12.53 -16.33
CA LYS A 365 8.23 12.50 -15.48
C LYS A 365 8.67 12.64 -14.03
N ASN A 366 7.81 13.28 -13.25
CA ASN A 366 8.04 13.47 -11.83
C ASN A 366 7.16 12.59 -10.95
N PHE A 367 6.45 11.64 -11.57
CA PHE A 367 5.58 10.63 -10.97
C PHE A 367 5.99 9.24 -11.49
N LEU A 368 5.56 8.18 -10.80
CA LEU A 368 5.85 6.81 -11.20
C LEU A 368 4.96 6.37 -12.36
N ILE A 369 5.47 5.49 -13.22
CA ILE A 369 4.74 4.88 -14.33
C ILE A 369 4.26 3.50 -13.91
N GLU A 370 2.95 3.33 -13.77
CA GLU A 370 2.38 2.05 -13.31
C GLU A 370 2.59 0.93 -14.33
N SER A 371 2.28 1.19 -15.60
CA SER A 371 2.30 0.20 -16.69
C SER A 371 3.14 0.70 -17.88
N PRO A 372 4.47 0.44 -17.87
CA PRO A 372 5.42 1.02 -18.82
C PRO A 372 5.15 0.68 -20.29
N ILE A 373 4.64 -0.53 -20.60
CA ILE A 373 4.29 -0.91 -21.98
C ILE A 373 3.20 0.02 -22.53
N GLN A 374 2.13 0.23 -21.77
CA GLN A 374 1.00 1.07 -22.16
C GLN A 374 1.42 2.55 -22.22
N PHE A 375 2.32 2.97 -21.33
CA PHE A 375 2.91 4.31 -21.36
C PHE A 375 3.72 4.57 -22.63
N ARG A 376 4.68 3.69 -22.95
CA ARG A 376 5.53 3.83 -24.15
C ARG A 376 4.72 3.82 -25.45
N ASN A 377 3.64 3.03 -25.48
CA ASN A 377 2.75 2.94 -26.63
C ASN A 377 1.79 4.14 -26.75
N GLY A 378 1.81 5.08 -25.79
CA GLY A 378 0.90 6.23 -25.76
C GLY A 378 -0.57 5.86 -25.48
N GLN A 379 -0.81 4.69 -24.88
CA GLN A 379 -2.15 4.18 -24.56
C GLN A 379 -2.63 4.64 -23.18
N ARG A 380 -1.71 4.79 -22.22
CA ARG A 380 -1.96 5.36 -20.89
C ARG A 380 -0.89 6.41 -20.60
N SER A 381 -1.20 7.41 -19.77
CA SER A 381 -0.25 8.43 -19.31
C SER A 381 0.78 7.90 -18.31
N GLY A 382 0.55 6.70 -17.76
CA GLY A 382 1.33 6.08 -16.69
C GLY A 382 0.81 6.39 -15.29
N LEU A 383 -0.07 7.39 -15.13
CA LEU A 383 -0.72 7.70 -13.86
C LEU A 383 -1.74 6.63 -13.50
N ASP A 384 -1.63 6.09 -12.29
CA ASP A 384 -2.57 5.10 -11.76
C ASP A 384 -2.58 5.15 -10.23
N ILE A 385 -3.76 4.99 -9.62
CA ILE A 385 -3.91 4.90 -8.17
C ILE A 385 -3.24 3.63 -7.60
N ALA A 386 -3.00 2.62 -8.44
CA ALA A 386 -2.24 1.42 -8.11
C ALA A 386 -0.86 1.71 -7.50
N ILE A 387 -0.22 2.81 -7.90
CA ILE A 387 1.05 3.26 -7.32
C ILE A 387 0.87 3.60 -5.83
N LEU A 388 -0.20 4.33 -5.49
CA LEU A 388 -0.51 4.68 -4.10
C LEU A 388 -0.89 3.44 -3.30
N LEU A 389 -1.71 2.55 -3.88
CA LEU A 389 -2.08 1.27 -3.26
C LEU A 389 -0.85 0.40 -2.97
N GLY A 390 0.08 0.31 -3.92
CA GLY A 390 1.34 -0.40 -3.75
C GLY A 390 2.15 0.17 -2.58
N SER A 391 2.30 1.49 -2.54
CA SER A 391 2.99 2.17 -1.43
C SER A 391 2.33 1.87 -0.08
N LEU A 392 0.99 1.97 0.01
CA LEU A 392 0.24 1.71 1.26
C LEU A 392 0.43 0.27 1.75
N TYR A 393 0.23 -0.72 0.88
CA TYR A 393 0.23 -2.13 1.29
C TYR A 393 1.61 -2.71 1.60
N THR A 394 2.68 -2.03 1.16
CA THR A 394 4.06 -2.45 1.46
C THR A 394 4.70 -1.71 2.63
N HIS A 395 4.03 -0.72 3.22
CA HIS A 395 4.57 0.13 4.30
C HIS A 395 3.67 0.21 5.55
N ASP A 396 2.75 -0.73 5.72
CA ASP A 396 1.92 -0.90 6.93
C ASP A 396 2.65 -1.67 8.07
N ASP A 397 3.90 -2.08 7.86
CA ASP A 397 4.72 -2.87 8.79
C ASP A 397 4.91 -2.25 10.18
N GLU A 398 4.80 -0.93 10.31
CA GLU A 398 4.95 -0.25 11.61
C GLU A 398 3.84 -0.65 12.61
N GLU A 399 2.71 -1.21 12.14
CA GLU A 399 1.67 -1.81 12.99
C GLU A 399 2.09 -3.17 13.59
N TYR A 400 3.13 -3.82 13.04
CA TYR A 400 3.44 -5.23 13.32
C TYR A 400 4.77 -5.49 14.06
N GLY A 401 5.38 -4.46 14.63
CA GLY A 401 6.50 -4.57 15.56
C GLY A 401 7.85 -4.16 14.95
N ASN A 402 8.29 -2.96 15.33
CA ASN A 402 9.65 -2.46 15.10
C ASN A 402 10.59 -3.00 16.19
N SER A 403 11.34 -4.05 15.87
CA SER A 403 12.61 -4.36 16.54
C SER A 403 13.43 -5.39 15.75
N VAL A 404 13.76 -5.10 14.50
CA VAL A 404 14.98 -5.67 13.91
C VAL A 404 15.70 -4.52 13.24
N ASP A 405 16.93 -4.28 13.70
CA ASP A 405 17.90 -3.39 13.07
C ASP A 405 17.97 -3.75 11.58
N ILE A 406 17.42 -2.90 10.71
CA ILE A 406 17.33 -3.09 9.25
C ILE A 406 18.70 -2.88 8.58
N ASN A 407 19.78 -3.00 9.35
CA ASN A 407 21.14 -2.69 8.94
C ASN A 407 21.69 -3.67 7.87
N GLU A 408 20.97 -4.76 7.57
CA GLU A 408 21.35 -5.69 6.50
C GLU A 408 20.42 -5.71 5.27
N THR A 409 19.19 -5.16 5.33
CA THR A 409 18.25 -5.16 4.18
C THR A 409 17.83 -3.78 3.66
N GLY A 410 18.24 -2.69 4.31
CA GLY A 410 18.00 -1.32 3.84
C GLY A 410 16.55 -0.85 3.94
N LEU A 411 16.33 0.45 3.70
CA LEU A 411 15.00 1.06 3.59
C LEU A 411 14.23 0.42 2.40
N PHE A 412 12.99 -0.03 2.63
CA PHE A 412 12.11 -0.48 1.53
C PHE A 412 11.73 0.74 0.67
N PRO A 413 11.71 0.63 -0.67
CA PRO A 413 11.58 1.79 -1.54
C PRO A 413 10.12 2.23 -1.77
N PHE A 414 9.95 3.47 -2.27
CA PHE A 414 8.65 4.06 -2.66
C PHE A 414 7.61 4.10 -1.53
N ASP A 415 8.06 4.53 -0.36
CA ASP A 415 7.22 4.79 0.80
C ASP A 415 6.24 5.96 0.54
N VAL A 416 5.23 6.12 1.40
CA VAL A 416 4.15 7.09 1.22
C VAL A 416 4.63 8.55 1.17
N ASN A 417 5.81 8.83 1.75
CA ASN A 417 6.46 10.13 1.77
C ASN A 417 7.53 10.29 0.68
N ASP A 418 7.66 9.33 -0.25
CA ASP A 418 8.49 9.47 -1.44
C ASP A 418 7.91 10.54 -2.39
N SER A 419 8.77 11.42 -2.91
CA SER A 419 8.34 12.51 -3.79
C SER A 419 7.61 12.04 -5.04
N MET A 420 7.98 10.90 -5.64
CA MET A 420 7.32 10.40 -6.84
C MET A 420 5.93 9.82 -6.52
N VAL A 421 5.75 9.20 -5.36
CA VAL A 421 4.44 8.73 -4.88
C VAL A 421 3.52 9.93 -4.62
N LEU A 422 4.00 10.94 -3.90
CA LEU A 422 3.25 12.17 -3.64
C LEU A 422 2.93 12.95 -4.92
N ASN A 423 3.86 13.03 -5.86
CA ASN A 423 3.63 13.65 -7.17
C ASN A 423 2.67 12.82 -8.04
N THR A 424 2.61 11.50 -7.87
CA THR A 424 1.59 10.66 -8.52
C THR A 424 0.21 11.06 -8.02
N LEU A 425 0.03 11.19 -6.69
CA LEU A 425 -1.22 11.69 -6.10
C LEU A 425 -1.57 13.09 -6.64
N TYR A 426 -0.60 14.01 -6.65
CA TYR A 426 -0.80 15.36 -7.19
C TYR A 426 -1.31 15.33 -8.64
N ASN A 427 -0.64 14.58 -9.53
CA ASN A 427 -1.00 14.52 -10.94
C ASN A 427 -2.35 13.82 -11.17
N LEU A 428 -2.69 12.80 -10.38
CA LEU A 428 -4.02 12.19 -10.37
C LEU A 428 -5.09 13.21 -9.97
N MET A 429 -4.85 14.00 -8.92
CA MET A 429 -5.77 15.09 -8.52
C MET A 429 -5.96 16.12 -9.62
N GLN A 430 -4.87 16.57 -10.27
CA GLN A 430 -4.98 17.55 -11.37
C GLN A 430 -5.76 17.00 -12.56
N SER A 431 -5.49 15.74 -12.93
CA SER A 431 -6.18 15.07 -14.03
C SER A 431 -7.68 14.89 -13.74
N MET A 432 -8.01 14.30 -12.59
CA MET A 432 -9.39 13.96 -12.24
C MET A 432 -10.25 15.18 -11.86
N LYS A 433 -9.63 16.31 -11.53
CA LYS A 433 -10.32 17.61 -11.49
C LYS A 433 -10.95 17.95 -12.84
N GLY A 434 -10.24 17.69 -13.94
CA GLY A 434 -10.69 17.95 -15.31
C GLY A 434 -11.67 16.91 -15.86
N ILE A 435 -11.48 15.64 -15.51
CA ILE A 435 -12.18 14.51 -16.16
C ILE A 435 -13.56 14.24 -15.52
N TYR A 436 -13.73 14.52 -14.23
CA TYR A 436 -14.97 14.20 -13.50
C TYR A 436 -15.79 15.46 -13.20
N PRO A 437 -16.98 15.63 -13.82
CA PRO A 437 -17.79 16.82 -13.61
C PRO A 437 -18.20 17.08 -12.16
N ILE A 438 -18.36 16.05 -11.33
CA ILE A 438 -18.59 16.23 -9.88
C ILE A 438 -17.45 16.99 -9.17
N ASN A 439 -16.25 17.02 -9.75
CA ASN A 439 -15.11 17.76 -9.24
C ASN A 439 -15.05 19.21 -9.71
N ASN A 440 -15.85 19.63 -10.71
CA ASN A 440 -15.72 20.96 -11.34
C ASN A 440 -15.89 22.13 -10.36
N ARG A 441 -16.72 21.95 -9.33
CA ARG A 441 -16.93 22.97 -8.28
C ARG A 441 -15.68 23.24 -7.42
N TYR A 442 -14.65 22.41 -7.55
CA TYR A 442 -13.38 22.52 -6.81
C TYR A 442 -12.22 23.06 -7.64
N PHE A 443 -12.48 23.56 -8.85
CA PHE A 443 -11.46 24.28 -9.61
C PHE A 443 -11.01 25.54 -8.87
N GLY A 444 -9.70 25.71 -8.72
CA GLY A 444 -9.11 26.83 -7.95
C GLY A 444 -9.26 26.71 -6.43
N VAL A 445 -9.91 25.65 -5.94
CA VAL A 445 -10.07 25.36 -4.52
C VAL A 445 -9.00 24.36 -4.09
N ASN A 446 -8.36 24.62 -2.95
CA ASN A 446 -7.35 23.73 -2.40
C ASN A 446 -8.01 22.66 -1.53
N THR A 447 -8.42 21.56 -2.15
CA THR A 447 -9.18 20.49 -1.53
C THR A 447 -8.98 19.17 -2.29
N GLY A 448 -9.26 18.06 -1.61
CA GLY A 448 -9.31 16.73 -2.17
C GLY A 448 -10.46 16.59 -3.17
N VAL A 449 -10.31 15.66 -4.10
CA VAL A 449 -11.28 15.43 -5.18
C VAL A 449 -11.61 13.95 -5.29
N ALA A 450 -12.74 13.63 -5.91
CA ALA A 450 -13.05 12.26 -6.23
C ALA A 450 -12.01 11.70 -7.20
N LEU A 451 -11.41 10.56 -6.87
CA LEU A 451 -10.39 9.89 -7.68
C LEU A 451 -10.91 8.54 -8.19
N GLY A 452 -10.45 8.14 -9.37
CA GLY A 452 -10.69 6.79 -9.93
C GLY A 452 -9.38 6.04 -10.11
N ARG A 453 -9.37 5.02 -10.98
CA ARG A 453 -8.20 4.16 -11.19
C ARG A 453 -7.06 4.89 -11.90
N TYR A 454 -7.28 5.30 -13.14
CA TYR A 454 -6.32 6.01 -13.99
C TYR A 454 -7.05 6.94 -14.98
N PRO A 455 -6.42 8.00 -15.52
CA PRO A 455 -7.11 9.01 -16.34
C PRO A 455 -7.82 8.49 -17.59
N GLU A 456 -7.27 7.46 -18.23
CA GLU A 456 -7.77 6.90 -19.49
C GLU A 456 -8.84 5.81 -19.27
N ASP A 457 -9.35 5.67 -18.05
CA ASP A 457 -10.31 4.64 -17.69
C ASP A 457 -11.62 4.78 -18.48
N VAL A 458 -12.11 3.64 -18.96
CA VAL A 458 -13.36 3.49 -19.73
C VAL A 458 -14.30 2.48 -19.10
N TYR A 459 -13.98 1.86 -17.96
CA TYR A 459 -14.89 0.93 -17.29
C TYR A 459 -15.87 1.69 -16.41
N ASP A 460 -17.16 1.57 -16.73
CA ASP A 460 -18.23 2.26 -16.00
C ASP A 460 -18.78 1.44 -14.82
N GLY A 461 -18.15 0.32 -14.46
CA GLY A 461 -18.65 -0.59 -13.42
C GLY A 461 -19.55 -1.71 -13.94
N VAL A 462 -19.92 -1.68 -15.23
CA VAL A 462 -20.66 -2.77 -15.88
C VAL A 462 -20.08 -3.11 -17.25
N LYS A 463 -19.70 -2.09 -18.02
CA LYS A 463 -19.23 -2.21 -19.40
C LYS A 463 -18.18 -1.16 -19.72
N VAL A 464 -17.69 -1.20 -20.95
CA VAL A 464 -16.78 -0.20 -21.50
C VAL A 464 -17.59 1.01 -21.99
N SER A 465 -17.50 2.13 -21.28
CA SER A 465 -17.92 3.47 -21.70
C SER A 465 -16.96 4.56 -21.20
N GLU A 466 -17.19 5.12 -20.02
CA GLU A 466 -16.34 6.13 -19.37
C GLU A 466 -16.06 5.71 -17.93
N GLY A 467 -14.80 5.85 -17.50
CA GLY A 467 -14.39 5.57 -16.13
C GLY A 467 -15.01 6.54 -15.13
N ASN A 468 -15.29 6.04 -13.93
CA ASN A 468 -15.80 6.83 -12.82
C ASN A 468 -14.76 6.96 -11.69
N PRO A 469 -15.00 7.86 -10.73
CA PRO A 469 -14.41 7.76 -9.40
C PRO A 469 -14.72 6.42 -8.70
N TRP A 470 -13.78 5.99 -7.86
CA TRP A 470 -13.87 4.80 -7.03
C TRP A 470 -13.73 5.18 -5.56
N PHE A 471 -14.49 4.50 -4.70
CA PHE A 471 -14.40 4.71 -3.25
C PHE A 471 -13.00 4.39 -2.75
N LEU A 472 -12.47 3.20 -3.06
CA LEU A 472 -11.13 2.79 -2.64
C LEU A 472 -10.03 3.75 -3.13
N ALA A 473 -10.18 4.30 -4.35
CA ALA A 473 -9.18 5.21 -4.91
C ALA A 473 -9.17 6.55 -4.16
N THR A 474 -10.35 7.10 -3.93
CA THR A 474 -10.51 8.35 -3.15
C THR A 474 -10.02 8.17 -1.71
N LEU A 475 -10.27 7.01 -1.10
CA LEU A 475 -9.83 6.69 0.26
C LEU A 475 -8.31 6.49 0.36
N SER A 476 -7.68 5.89 -0.66
CA SER A 476 -6.23 5.68 -0.68
C SER A 476 -5.45 7.01 -0.65
N ALA A 477 -5.98 8.07 -1.28
CA ALA A 477 -5.39 9.40 -1.20
C ALA A 477 -5.43 9.96 0.24
N SER A 478 -6.55 9.80 0.93
CA SER A 478 -6.67 10.16 2.34
C SER A 478 -5.66 9.41 3.20
N GLU A 479 -5.54 8.10 2.98
CA GLU A 479 -4.67 7.22 3.74
C GLU A 479 -3.17 7.54 3.54
N ILE A 480 -2.75 7.83 2.29
CA ILE A 480 -1.38 8.30 1.99
C ILE A 480 -1.05 9.51 2.86
N LEU A 481 -1.92 10.52 2.87
CA LEU A 481 -1.66 11.78 3.58
C LEU A 481 -1.60 11.58 5.10
N TYR A 482 -2.48 10.77 5.69
CA TYR A 482 -2.37 10.44 7.11
C TYR A 482 -1.08 9.70 7.43
N ASN A 483 -0.68 8.71 6.61
CA ASN A 483 0.55 7.97 6.84
C ASN A 483 1.81 8.85 6.65
N VAL A 484 1.79 9.85 5.76
CA VAL A 484 2.86 10.86 5.65
C VAL A 484 3.00 11.64 6.96
N ILE A 485 1.90 12.15 7.51
CA ILE A 485 1.91 12.88 8.79
C ILE A 485 2.44 11.96 9.90
N TYR A 486 1.89 10.75 10.02
CA TYR A 486 2.31 9.75 10.99
C TYR A 486 3.82 9.49 10.93
N LYS A 487 4.38 9.30 9.73
CA LYS A 487 5.83 9.05 9.57
C LYS A 487 6.68 10.23 10.02
N TYR A 488 6.29 11.47 9.71
CA TYR A 488 7.03 12.64 10.20
C TYR A 488 6.99 12.74 11.73
N GLN A 489 5.83 12.46 12.34
CA GLN A 489 5.63 12.47 13.80
C GLN A 489 6.43 11.37 14.52
N VAL A 490 6.33 10.11 14.07
CA VAL A 490 7.03 8.98 14.71
C VAL A 490 8.54 9.09 14.57
N ASN A 491 9.02 9.48 13.39
CA ASN A 491 10.46 9.57 13.13
C ASN A 491 11.10 10.81 13.75
N LYS A 492 10.31 11.83 14.12
CA LYS A 492 10.77 13.11 14.69
C LYS A 492 11.84 13.77 13.82
N ARG A 493 11.52 13.95 12.54
CA ARG A 493 12.44 14.47 11.51
C ARG A 493 11.93 15.76 10.91
N ASP A 494 12.87 16.64 10.56
CA ASP A 494 12.62 17.85 9.80
C ASP A 494 11.93 17.50 8.47
N LEU A 495 11.00 18.33 8.03
CA LEU A 495 10.39 18.25 6.71
C LEU A 495 11.36 18.87 5.69
N VAL A 496 11.80 18.06 4.73
CA VAL A 496 12.74 18.48 3.68
C VAL A 496 12.02 18.45 2.34
N ILE A 497 11.84 19.61 1.73
CA ILE A 497 11.16 19.79 0.45
C ILE A 497 12.19 20.25 -0.59
N PRO A 498 12.41 19.49 -1.67
CA PRO A 498 13.22 19.98 -2.79
C PRO A 498 12.61 21.26 -3.37
N LEU A 499 13.43 22.23 -3.78
CA LEU A 499 12.96 23.48 -4.38
C LEU A 499 12.94 23.46 -5.92
N ASN A 500 13.40 22.36 -6.52
CA ASN A 500 13.24 22.15 -7.95
C ASN A 500 11.78 21.81 -8.28
N SER A 501 11.27 22.40 -9.37
CA SER A 501 9.85 22.36 -9.75
C SER A 501 9.31 20.97 -10.14
N MET A 502 10.17 19.99 -10.42
CA MET A 502 9.71 18.64 -10.73
C MET A 502 9.44 17.83 -9.46
N ASN A 503 10.35 17.85 -8.49
CA ASN A 503 10.27 16.96 -7.31
C ASN A 503 9.37 17.48 -6.19
N ASN A 504 8.79 18.67 -6.33
CA ASN A 504 8.01 19.33 -5.29
C ASN A 504 6.57 19.70 -5.65
N GLN A 505 6.08 19.27 -6.81
CA GLN A 505 4.75 19.64 -7.30
C GLN A 505 3.63 19.31 -6.32
N PHE A 506 3.72 18.18 -5.62
CA PHE A 506 2.78 17.89 -4.54
C PHE A 506 2.73 19.01 -3.49
N TRP A 507 3.89 19.50 -3.04
CA TRP A 507 4.00 20.55 -2.02
C TRP A 507 3.46 21.89 -2.51
N GLU A 508 3.42 22.15 -3.82
CA GLU A 508 2.71 23.31 -4.37
C GLU A 508 1.20 23.26 -4.09
N THR A 509 0.64 22.11 -3.73
CA THR A 509 -0.73 22.01 -3.21
C THR A 509 -0.86 22.74 -1.87
N LEU A 510 0.17 22.72 -1.03
CA LEU A 510 0.09 23.26 0.33
C LEU A 510 0.70 24.65 0.45
N PHE A 511 1.67 24.99 -0.38
CA PHE A 511 2.43 26.23 -0.24
C PHE A 511 2.26 27.16 -1.44
N ILE A 512 2.39 28.46 -1.18
CA ILE A 512 2.53 29.54 -2.17
C ILE A 512 4.02 29.94 -2.22
N ASN A 513 4.52 30.29 -3.41
CA ASN A 513 5.89 30.78 -3.65
C ASN A 513 7.01 29.75 -3.36
N LEU A 514 6.77 28.45 -3.57
CA LEU A 514 7.83 27.42 -3.49
C LEU A 514 8.82 27.41 -4.66
N ASN A 515 8.68 28.30 -5.65
CA ASN A 515 9.47 28.23 -6.88
C ASN A 515 10.88 28.83 -6.76
N GLU A 516 11.82 28.20 -7.46
CA GLU A 516 13.25 28.51 -7.46
C GLU A 516 13.55 29.99 -7.78
N GLU A 517 12.77 30.64 -8.65
CA GLU A 517 12.96 32.05 -9.00
C GLU A 517 12.74 33.01 -7.82
N HIS A 518 11.74 32.78 -6.96
CA HIS A 518 11.54 33.61 -5.76
C HIS A 518 12.65 33.40 -4.73
N LEU A 519 13.10 32.16 -4.58
CA LEU A 519 14.06 31.76 -3.55
C LEU A 519 15.50 32.15 -3.94
N ASN A 520 15.87 32.01 -5.21
CA ASN A 520 17.17 32.44 -5.74
C ASN A 520 17.34 33.96 -5.74
N LEU A 521 16.27 34.74 -5.95
CA LEU A 521 16.29 36.21 -5.86
C LEU A 521 16.50 36.73 -4.43
N GLN A 522 16.22 35.92 -3.42
CA GLN A 522 16.40 36.26 -2.01
C GLN A 522 17.73 35.75 -1.45
N LEU A 523 18.18 34.55 -1.85
CA LEU A 523 19.49 34.00 -1.47
C LEU A 523 20.68 34.76 -2.10
N SER A 524 20.49 35.37 -3.27
CA SER A 524 21.55 36.19 -3.91
C SER A 524 21.79 37.55 -3.23
N LYS A 525 21.10 37.87 -2.13
CA LYS A 525 21.28 39.11 -1.35
C LYS A 525 22.09 38.93 -0.07
N GLU A 526 22.45 37.70 0.30
CA GLU A 526 23.33 37.41 1.43
C GLU A 526 24.62 36.75 0.90
N GLU A 527 25.58 37.60 0.52
CA GLU A 527 26.97 37.18 0.32
C GLU A 527 27.56 36.75 1.67
N ASP A 528 27.97 35.47 1.83
CA ASP A 528 29.31 35.05 2.29
C ASP A 528 29.47 33.59 2.79
N ASP A 529 28.46 32.71 2.68
CA ASP A 529 28.67 31.29 3.03
C ASP A 529 28.68 30.37 1.79
N ASN A 530 29.87 29.84 1.48
CA ASN A 530 30.17 28.84 0.44
C ASN A 530 29.51 27.44 0.68
N ASN A 531 28.42 27.38 1.43
CA ASN A 531 27.63 26.17 1.64
C ASN A 531 26.21 26.40 1.11
N SER A 532 26.05 26.41 -0.21
CA SER A 532 24.75 26.55 -0.87
C SER A 532 23.82 25.38 -0.54
N THR A 533 22.98 25.55 0.47
CA THR A 533 21.79 24.72 0.75
C THR A 533 20.61 25.05 -0.17
N GLY A 534 20.82 25.89 -1.19
CA GLY A 534 19.80 26.54 -2.03
C GLY A 534 18.87 25.65 -2.87
N ASN A 535 18.89 24.33 -2.70
CA ASN A 535 18.02 23.40 -3.44
C ASN A 535 16.91 22.77 -2.57
N TYR A 536 16.84 23.09 -1.27
CA TYR A 536 15.85 22.50 -0.36
C TYR A 536 15.29 23.53 0.62
N LEU A 537 13.99 23.44 0.90
CA LEU A 537 13.36 24.02 2.07
C LEU A 537 13.41 22.99 3.20
N ILE A 538 14.01 23.38 4.32
CA ILE A 538 14.06 22.56 5.54
C ILE A 538 13.15 23.23 6.57
N VAL A 539 12.04 22.58 6.90
CA VAL A 539 11.11 23.01 7.95
C VAL A 539 11.38 22.16 9.20
N PRO A 540 11.93 22.75 10.28
CA PRO A 540 12.32 21.97 11.45
C PRO A 540 11.15 21.25 12.11
N TYR A 541 11.38 20.03 12.61
CA TYR A 541 10.38 19.30 13.39
C TYR A 541 9.92 20.12 14.61
N GLU A 542 8.62 20.04 14.94
CA GLU A 542 7.95 20.83 16.01
C GLU A 542 7.92 22.36 15.82
N SER A 543 8.46 22.89 14.72
CA SER A 543 8.31 24.31 14.39
C SER A 543 6.85 24.67 14.13
N LYS A 544 6.50 25.96 14.24
CA LYS A 544 5.16 26.45 13.93
C LYS A 544 4.79 26.11 12.49
N MET A 545 5.69 26.37 11.53
CA MET A 545 5.47 26.05 10.12
C MET A 545 5.30 24.54 9.91
N PHE A 546 6.08 23.70 10.60
CA PHE A 546 5.92 22.25 10.53
C PHE A 546 4.53 21.81 11.02
N ASN A 547 4.12 22.27 12.21
CA ASN A 547 2.82 21.91 12.79
C ASN A 547 1.65 22.41 11.91
N GLU A 548 1.74 23.63 11.38
CA GLU A 548 0.74 24.18 10.44
C GLU A 548 0.72 23.39 9.11
N THR A 549 1.86 22.91 8.64
CA THR A 549 1.95 22.05 7.44
C THR A 549 1.32 20.69 7.68
N MET A 550 1.59 20.05 8.83
CA MET A 550 0.98 18.77 9.21
C MET A 550 -0.54 18.91 9.39
N ASN A 551 -1.00 20.01 9.97
CA ASN A 551 -2.43 20.30 10.04
C ASN A 551 -3.05 20.53 8.65
N SER A 552 -2.34 21.21 7.74
CA SER A 552 -2.81 21.40 6.36
C SER A 552 -2.90 20.07 5.59
N LEU A 553 -1.93 19.17 5.78
CA LEU A 553 -2.00 17.80 5.26
C LEU A 553 -3.20 17.04 5.84
N HIS A 554 -3.47 17.16 7.14
CA HIS A 554 -4.61 16.52 7.78
C HIS A 554 -5.94 17.01 7.20
N LEU A 555 -6.10 18.33 7.04
CA LEU A 555 -7.30 18.91 6.43
C LEU A 555 -7.47 18.48 4.97
N LEU A 556 -6.36 18.36 4.22
CA LEU A 556 -6.41 17.84 2.85
C LEU A 556 -6.84 16.36 2.84
N ALA A 557 -6.35 15.55 3.78
CA ALA A 557 -6.76 14.16 3.94
C ALA A 557 -8.26 14.06 4.27
N ASP A 558 -8.74 14.79 5.29
CA ASP A 558 -10.16 14.83 5.68
C ASP A 558 -11.06 15.26 4.52
N SER A 559 -10.59 16.12 3.63
CA SER A 559 -11.38 16.55 2.46
C SER A 559 -11.63 15.43 1.45
N PHE A 560 -10.81 14.37 1.40
CA PHE A 560 -11.11 13.16 0.62
C PHE A 560 -12.17 12.30 1.30
N LEU A 561 -12.14 12.18 2.63
CA LEU A 561 -13.20 11.52 3.40
C LEU A 561 -14.55 12.21 3.21
N ASP A 562 -14.56 13.53 3.15
CA ASP A 562 -15.74 14.33 2.82
C ASP A 562 -16.30 14.04 1.41
N ARG A 563 -15.45 13.79 0.41
CA ARG A 563 -15.91 13.31 -0.91
C ARG A 563 -16.62 11.96 -0.78
N VAL A 564 -16.05 11.04 0.00
CA VAL A 564 -16.61 9.72 0.26
C VAL A 564 -17.95 9.83 0.98
N MET A 565 -18.03 10.63 2.04
CA MET A 565 -19.26 10.93 2.78
C MET A 565 -20.35 11.48 1.86
N THR A 566 -20.00 12.44 1.00
CA THR A 566 -20.94 13.09 0.06
C THR A 566 -21.59 12.08 -0.89
N HIS A 567 -20.84 11.06 -1.32
CA HIS A 567 -21.27 10.11 -2.36
C HIS A 567 -21.65 8.73 -1.82
N GLN A 568 -21.49 8.51 -0.52
CA GLN A 568 -21.90 7.28 0.13
C GLN A 568 -23.41 7.06 0.01
N GLY A 569 -23.83 5.81 -0.20
CA GLY A 569 -25.23 5.46 -0.25
C GLY A 569 -25.89 5.45 1.12
N LYS A 570 -27.19 5.16 1.13
CA LYS A 570 -27.95 4.98 2.36
C LYS A 570 -27.37 3.84 3.20
N ASN A 571 -27.53 3.92 4.52
CA ASN A 571 -27.03 2.92 5.46
C ASN A 571 -25.52 2.65 5.28
N TYR A 572 -24.74 3.67 4.92
CA TYR A 572 -23.30 3.58 4.77
C TYR A 572 -22.84 2.63 3.64
N GLU A 573 -23.64 2.55 2.57
CA GLU A 573 -23.31 1.72 1.42
C GLU A 573 -22.16 2.32 0.59
N MET A 574 -21.18 1.47 0.23
CA MET A 574 -20.12 1.78 -0.71
C MET A 574 -20.08 0.69 -1.78
N SER A 575 -20.39 1.07 -3.01
CA SER A 575 -20.18 0.24 -4.20
C SER A 575 -18.71 0.29 -4.62
N GLU A 576 -18.41 -0.30 -5.77
CA GLU A 576 -17.12 -0.15 -6.44
C GLU A 576 -16.86 1.31 -6.84
N GLN A 577 -17.84 1.93 -7.50
CA GLN A 577 -17.73 3.26 -8.11
C GLN A 577 -18.83 4.19 -7.64
N PHE A 578 -18.66 5.49 -7.91
CA PHE A 578 -19.76 6.44 -7.91
C PHE A 578 -19.69 7.31 -9.16
N ASN A 579 -20.83 7.53 -9.79
CA ASN A 579 -20.95 8.10 -11.13
C ASN A 579 -20.26 9.47 -11.24
N LYS A 580 -19.40 9.66 -12.25
CA LYS A 580 -18.61 10.89 -12.44
C LYS A 580 -19.43 12.18 -12.65
N TYR A 581 -20.71 12.08 -13.01
CA TYR A 581 -21.60 13.22 -13.26
C TYR A 581 -22.53 13.51 -12.10
N THR A 582 -23.10 12.46 -11.49
CA THR A 582 -24.16 12.57 -10.49
C THR A 582 -23.70 12.26 -9.07
N GLY A 583 -22.60 11.52 -8.93
CA GLY A 583 -22.10 11.06 -7.64
C GLY A 583 -22.91 9.91 -7.01
N TYR A 584 -23.87 9.32 -7.73
CA TYR A 584 -24.61 8.16 -7.24
C TYR A 584 -23.82 6.86 -7.38
N LEU A 585 -24.10 5.90 -6.50
CA LEU A 585 -23.48 4.56 -6.51
C LEU A 585 -23.60 3.88 -7.89
N GLN A 586 -22.52 3.24 -8.32
CA GLN A 586 -22.41 2.55 -9.60
C GLN A 586 -21.41 1.37 -9.50
N GLY A 587 -21.57 0.36 -10.37
CA GLY A 587 -20.76 -0.85 -10.36
C GLY A 587 -21.19 -1.86 -9.30
N ALA A 588 -20.28 -2.73 -8.88
CA ALA A 588 -20.57 -3.79 -7.91
C ALA A 588 -21.04 -3.19 -6.56
N GLU A 589 -22.21 -3.60 -6.09
CA GLU A 589 -22.73 -3.18 -4.78
C GLU A 589 -21.90 -3.77 -3.64
N HIS A 590 -21.84 -3.10 -2.49
CA HIS A 590 -21.15 -3.59 -1.29
C HIS A 590 -19.76 -4.19 -1.56
N LEU A 591 -18.91 -3.52 -2.34
CA LEU A 591 -17.57 -4.01 -2.68
C LEU A 591 -16.72 -4.11 -1.40
N THR A 592 -16.22 -5.31 -1.09
CA THR A 592 -15.48 -5.57 0.15
C THR A 592 -14.22 -4.71 0.27
N TRP A 593 -13.54 -4.48 -0.86
CA TRP A 593 -12.34 -3.64 -0.90
C TRP A 593 -12.63 -2.16 -0.61
N SER A 594 -13.78 -1.61 -1.03
CA SER A 594 -14.18 -0.24 -0.68
C SER A 594 -14.32 -0.06 0.84
N TYR A 595 -14.93 -1.03 1.53
CA TYR A 595 -15.03 -1.01 3.00
C TYR A 595 -13.68 -1.21 3.69
N SER A 596 -12.84 -2.10 3.17
CA SER A 596 -11.49 -2.34 3.70
C SER A 596 -10.61 -1.09 3.58
N ALA A 597 -10.64 -0.39 2.43
CA ALA A 597 -9.93 0.87 2.23
C ALA A 597 -10.43 1.95 3.21
N PHE A 598 -11.72 2.00 3.51
CA PHE A 598 -12.28 2.93 4.49
C PHE A 598 -11.77 2.66 5.89
N CYS A 599 -11.78 1.38 6.31
CA CYS A 599 -11.23 0.97 7.60
C CYS A 599 -9.73 1.29 7.71
N SER A 600 -8.95 1.09 6.64
CA SER A 600 -7.51 1.39 6.62
C SER A 600 -7.23 2.88 6.76
N ALA A 601 -7.91 3.72 5.96
CA ALA A 601 -7.80 5.17 6.03
C ALA A 601 -8.14 5.72 7.42
N LEU A 602 -9.17 5.21 8.09
CA LEU A 602 -9.53 5.63 9.44
C LEU A 602 -8.55 5.15 10.51
N THR A 603 -7.99 3.95 10.37
CA THR A 603 -6.90 3.51 11.26
C THR A 603 -5.68 4.43 11.14
N ALA A 604 -5.32 4.84 9.93
CA ALA A 604 -4.26 5.82 9.70
C ALA A 604 -4.61 7.20 10.31
N ARG A 605 -5.85 7.66 10.14
CA ARG A 605 -6.35 8.90 10.74
C ARG A 605 -6.25 8.90 12.27
N ASP A 606 -6.75 7.85 12.92
CA ASP A 606 -6.75 7.75 14.39
C ASP A 606 -5.33 7.77 14.96
N ARG A 607 -4.38 7.13 14.26
CA ARG A 607 -2.96 7.17 14.64
C ARG A 607 -2.41 8.60 14.66
N VAL A 608 -2.87 9.47 13.77
CA VAL A 608 -2.47 10.89 13.72
C VAL A 608 -3.18 11.71 14.78
N ILE A 609 -4.49 11.51 14.99
CA ILE A 609 -5.28 12.31 15.95
C ILE A 609 -4.89 12.03 17.41
N HIS A 610 -4.38 10.83 17.69
CA HIS A 610 -3.95 10.44 19.03
C HIS A 610 -2.48 10.77 19.36
N MET A 611 -1.76 11.45 18.45
CA MET A 611 -0.41 12.00 18.67
C MET A 611 -0.49 13.42 19.20
#